data_AF-A0A809Y2L8-F1
#
_entry.id   AF-A0A809Y2L8-F1
#
_cell.length_a   1.000
_cell.length_b   1.000
_cell.length_c   1.000
_cell.angle_alpha   90.00
_cell.angle_beta   90.00
_cell.angle_gamma   90.00
#
_symmetry.space_group_name_H-M   'P 1'
#
loop_
_entity.id
_entity.type
_entity.pdbx_description
1 polymer ?
#
loop_
_entity_poly.entity_id
_entity_poly.type
_entity_poly.pdbx_seq_one_letter_code
_entity_poly.pdbx_strand_id
1 'polypeptide(L)' 'MNRRDIADYLGITLETVSRAFSILRDEALLRFDGNIQRRIELLDRHALAEFDA' A
#
# COMPACT_ATOMS: atom_id res chain seq x y z
N MET A 1 8.70 -1.29 7.39
CA MET A 1 8.59 0.13 7.00
C MET A 1 7.20 0.60 7.40
N ASN A 2 7.06 1.68 8.16
CA ASN A 2 5.75 2.23 8.48
C ASN A 2 5.25 3.11 7.30
N ARG A 3 3.95 3.41 7.23
CA ARG A 3 3.38 4.23 6.13
C ARG A 3 3.99 5.64 6.04
N ARG A 4 4.45 6.19 7.16
CA ARG A 4 5.13 7.49 7.22
C ARG A 4 6.52 7.42 6.62
N ASP A 5 7.27 6.33 6.83
CA ASP A 5 8.56 6.12 6.16
C ASP A 5 8.37 6.04 4.63
N ILE A 6 7.27 5.44 4.16
CA ILE A 6 6.94 5.37 2.73
C ILE A 6 6.60 6.76 2.18
N ALA A 7 5.79 7.53 2.91
CA ALA A 7 5.43 8.89 2.56
C ALA A 7 6.67 9.80 2.47
N ASP A 8 7.57 9.69 3.45
CA ASP A 8 8.84 10.42 3.50
C ASP A 8 9.75 10.04 2.33
N TYR A 9 9.90 8.74 2.07
CA TYR A 9 10.70 8.23 0.94
C TYR A 9 10.19 8.72 -0.43
N LEU A 10 8.87 8.75 -0.61
CA LEU A 10 8.23 9.16 -1.86
C LEU A 10 8.07 10.70 -1.97
N GLY A 11 8.33 11.45 -0.90
CA GLY A 11 8.12 12.91 -0.86
C GLY A 11 6.65 13.33 -0.96
N ILE A 12 5.72 12.45 -0.55
CA ILE A 12 4.28 12.71 -0.57
C ILE A 12 3.69 12.65 0.84
N THR A 13 2.43 13.05 1.00
CA THR A 13 1.78 13.00 2.31
C THR A 13 1.40 11.58 2.72
N LEU A 14 1.36 11.35 4.03
CA LEU A 14 0.82 10.11 4.61
C LEU A 14 -0.61 9.84 4.14
N GLU A 15 -1.41 10.89 3.95
CA GLU A 15 -2.79 10.81 3.46
C GLU A 15 -2.84 10.23 2.03
N THR A 16 -1.97 10.69 1.14
CA THR A 16 -1.87 10.17 -0.23
C THR A 16 -1.49 8.69 -0.24
N VAL A 17 -0.49 8.29 0.55
CA VAL A 17 -0.10 6.87 0.68
C VAL A 17 -1.25 6.04 1.27
N SER A 18 -1.93 6.57 2.29
CA SER A 18 -3.06 5.89 2.92
C SER A 18 -4.21 5.67 1.94
N ARG A 19 -4.50 6.67 1.10
CA ARG A 19 -5.53 6.58 0.06
C ARG A 19 -5.17 5.54 -1.00
N ALA A 20 -3.96 5.60 -1.54
CA ALA A 20 -3.48 4.64 -2.54
C ALA A 20 -3.55 3.21 -2.01
N PHE A 21 -3.08 2.97 -0.78
CA PHE A 21 -3.16 1.62 -0.22
C PHE A 21 -4.57 1.17 0.12
N SER A 22 -5.48 2.09 0.42
CA SER A 22 -6.89 1.75 0.63
C SER A 22 -7.52 1.25 -0.67
N ILE A 23 -7.20 1.88 -1.80
CA ILE A 23 -7.64 1.45 -3.14
C ILE A 23 -7.07 0.07 -3.46
N LEU A 24 -5.75 -0.12 -3.34
CA LEU A 24 -5.11 -1.41 -3.62
C LEU A 24 -5.59 -2.55 -2.73
N ARG A 25 -6.01 -2.25 -1.50
CA ARG A 25 -6.63 -3.23 -0.59
C ARG A 25 -8.05 -3.58 -1.05
N ASP A 26 -8.83 -2.58 -1.48
CA ASP A 26 -10.21 -2.78 -1.97
C ASP A 26 -10.21 -3.67 -3.22
N GLU A 27 -9.24 -3.45 -4.10
CA GLU A 27 -9.00 -4.24 -5.31
C GLU A 27 -8.36 -5.62 -5.04
N ALA A 28 -8.21 -6.01 -3.76
CA ALA A 28 -7.59 -7.26 -3.32
C ALA A 28 -6.17 -7.50 -3.88
N LEU A 29 -5.43 -6.44 -4.23
CA LEU A 29 -4.06 -6.52 -4.74
C LEU A 29 -3.03 -6.61 -3.61
N LEU A 30 -3.35 -6.04 -2.45
CA LEU A 30 -2.51 -6.11 -1.25
C LEU A 30 -3.30 -6.36 0.03
N ARG A 31 -2.61 -6.91 1.03
CA ARG A 31 -3.10 -7.11 2.39
C ARG A 31 -2.15 -6.50 3.41
N PHE A 32 -2.68 -6.06 4.54
CA PHE A 32 -1.89 -5.69 5.70
C PHE A 32 -1.81 -6.88 6.64
N ASP A 33 -0.58 -7.31 6.96
CA ASP A 33 -0.33 -8.37 7.93
C ASP A 33 0.09 -7.80 9.30
N GLY A 34 -0.43 -8.44 10.34
CA GLY A 34 -0.13 -8.14 11.75
C GLY A 34 -0.91 -6.97 12.36
N ASN A 35 -1.03 -7.01 13.70
CA ASN A 35 -1.72 -6.02 14.55
C ASN A 35 -1.29 -4.57 14.32
N ILE A 36 -0.09 -4.35 13.78
CA ILE A 36 0.55 -3.06 13.61
C ILE A 36 0.50 -2.52 12.17
N GLN A 37 -0.07 -3.26 11.21
CA GLN A 37 -0.19 -2.86 9.79
C GLN A 37 1.15 -2.40 9.16
N ARG A 38 2.29 -2.93 9.66
CA ARG A 38 3.65 -2.58 9.19
C ARG A 38 4.19 -3.54 8.14
N ARG A 39 3.45 -4.62 7.87
CA ARG A 39 3.77 -5.60 6.85
C ARG A 39 2.69 -5.53 5.77
N ILE A 40 3.13 -5.37 4.53
CA ILE A 40 2.26 -5.35 3.36
C ILE A 40 2.57 -6.64 2.61
N GLU A 41 1.55 -7.43 2.35
CA GLU A 41 1.63 -8.64 1.56
C GLU A 41 1.01 -8.37 0.21
N LEU A 42 1.76 -8.67 -0.85
CA LEU A 42 1.28 -8.61 -2.22
C LEU A 42 0.52 -9.90 -2.51
N LEU A 43 -0.78 -9.78 -2.77
CA LEU A 43 -1.63 -10.93 -3.06
C LEU A 43 -1.46 -11.37 -4.51
N ASP A 44 -1.44 -10.40 -5.42
CA ASP A 44 -1.21 -10.63 -6.84
C ASP A 44 -0.24 -9.60 -7.40
N ARG A 45 1.00 -10.05 -7.65
CA ARG A 45 2.07 -9.20 -8.18
C ARG A 45 1.88 -8.83 -9.65
N HIS A 46 1.17 -9.65 -10.42
CA HIS A 46 0.99 -9.42 -11.85
C HIS A 46 -0.12 -8.39 -12.04
N ALA A 47 -1.25 -8.62 -11.38
CA ALA A 47 -2.36 -7.66 -11.37
C ALA A 47 -1.93 -6.30 -10.81
N LEU A 48 -1.08 -6.26 -9.77
CA LEU A 48 -0.53 -4.99 -9.27
C LEU A 48 0.38 -4.28 -10.28
N ALA A 49 1.15 -5.02 -11.09
CA ALA A 49 2.03 -4.42 -12.09
C ALA A 49 1.25 -3.84 -13.28
N GLU A 50 0.06 -4.38 -13.56
CA GLU A 50 -0.85 -3.90 -14.60
C GLU A 50 -1.90 -2.91 -14.07
N PHE A 51 -1.91 -2.64 -12.76
CA PHE A 51 -2.87 -1.77 -12.12
C PHE A 51 -2.62 -0.30 -12.51
N ASP A 52 -3.59 0.29 -13.22
CA ASP A 52 -3.61 1.72 -13.56
C ASP A 52 -4.59 2.44 -12.61
N ALA A 53 -4.08 3.38 -11.82
CA ALA A 53 -4.74 3.99 -10.65
C ALA A 53 -4.83 5.51 -10.74
#